data_AF-A0A0D6LLL7-F1
#
_entry.id   AF-A0A0D6LLL7-F1
#
_cell.length_a   1.000
_cell.length_b   1.000
_cell.length_c   1.000
_cell.angle_alpha   90.00
_cell.angle_beta   90.00
_cell.angle_gamma   90.00
#
_symmetry.space_group_name_H-M   'P 1'
#
loop_
_entity.id
_entity.type
_entity.pdbx_description
1 polymer ?
#
loop_
_entity_poly.entity_id
_entity_poly.type
_entity_poly.pdbx_seq_one_letter_code
_entity_poly.pdbx_strand_id
1 'polypeptide(L)'
;MFQVCTSKMLNVPVLLVLLGVCYGMRDQSIAVRGKLVCGAKPASNVRVKLWEEDTGPDPDDLLDSGYTDANGEFRLSGGTAELTPIDPILKVYHGCDDGFKVIFVLQRFLLNFFLQLVTHSNTSVSYARNYLYMQRRSFGHISSRSKQGD
;
A
#
# COMPACT_ATOMS: atom_id res chain seq x y z
N MET A 1 21.32 38.05 47.34
CA MET A 1 21.50 37.85 45.89
C MET A 1 21.04 36.43 45.58
N PHE A 2 19.83 36.30 45.03
CA PHE A 2 19.27 35.01 44.62
C PHE A 2 20.07 34.48 43.44
N GLN A 3 20.73 33.36 43.61
CA GLN A 3 21.13 32.51 42.49
C GLN A 3 20.61 31.12 42.81
N VAL A 4 19.31 30.91 42.56
CA VAL A 4 18.76 29.56 42.46
C VAL A 4 19.52 28.91 41.31
N CYS A 5 20.34 27.93 41.65
CA CYS A 5 20.87 27.00 40.67
C CYS A 5 19.65 26.31 40.06
N THR A 6 19.17 26.80 38.92
CA THR A 6 18.16 26.12 38.12
C THR A 6 18.84 24.91 37.49
N SER A 7 19.07 23.89 38.32
CA SER A 7 19.31 22.53 37.89
C SER A 7 18.17 22.20 36.93
N LYS A 8 18.45 22.23 35.62
CA LYS A 8 17.49 21.85 34.59
C LYS A 8 17.05 20.44 34.93
N MET A 9 15.87 20.31 35.54
CA MET A 9 15.31 19.01 35.88
C MET A 9 15.16 18.28 34.57
N LEU A 10 16.01 17.27 34.34
CA LEU A 10 15.80 16.34 33.24
C LEU A 10 14.39 15.80 33.43
N ASN A 11 13.51 16.12 32.49
CA ASN A 11 12.08 15.90 32.62
C ASN A 11 11.83 14.39 32.44
N VAL A 12 12.06 13.62 33.50
CA VAL A 12 11.95 12.16 33.55
C VAL A 12 10.69 11.61 32.86
N PRO A 13 9.48 12.19 33.00
CA PRO A 13 8.32 11.70 32.26
C PRO A 13 8.45 11.87 30.74
N VAL A 14 9.07 12.96 30.27
CA VAL A 14 9.36 13.16 28.84
C VAL A 14 10.34 12.10 28.34
N LEU A 15 11.38 11.79 29.12
CA LEU A 15 12.32 10.72 28.78
C LEU A 15 11.63 9.35 28.72
N LEU A 16 10.72 9.05 29.66
CA LEU A 16 9.98 7.80 29.69
C LEU A 16 9.05 7.64 28.48
N VAL A 17 8.37 8.72 28.07
CA VAL A 17 7.52 8.75 26.87
C VAL A 17 8.34 8.54 25.61
N LEU A 18 9.48 9.24 25.48
CA LEU A 18 10.37 9.09 24.32
C LEU A 18 10.90 7.66 24.20
N LEU A 19 11.31 7.06 25.32
CA LEU A 19 11.73 5.66 25.35
C LEU A 19 10.58 4.74 24.90
N GLY A 20 9.37 4.95 25.43
CA GLY A 20 8.18 4.16 25.05
C GLY A 20 7.87 4.20 23.55
N VAL A 21 7.97 5.38 22.92
CA VAL A 21 7.79 5.53 21.46
C VAL A 21 8.86 4.79 20.69
N CYS A 22 10.14 4.94 21.06
CA CYS A 22 11.24 4.23 20.41
C CYS A 22 11.10 2.71 20.48
N TYR A 23 10.58 2.18 21.60
CA TYR A 23 10.31 0.73 21.76
C TYR A 23 9.09 0.25 20.96
N GLY A 24 8.17 1.15 20.61
CA GLY A 24 6.95 0.81 19.87
C GLY A 24 7.14 0.73 18.36
N MET A 25 8.21 1.30 17.80
CA MET A 25 8.49 1.30 16.36
C MET A 25 8.72 -0.12 15.85
N ARG A 26 8.07 -0.48 14.74
CA ARG A 26 8.19 -1.82 14.13
C ARG A 26 8.54 -1.70 12.66
N ASP A 27 9.62 -2.37 12.25
CA ASP A 27 9.89 -2.61 10.83
C ASP A 27 8.90 -3.65 10.30
N GLN A 28 8.08 -3.25 9.34
CA GLN A 28 7.06 -4.11 8.73
C GLN A 28 7.28 -4.16 7.22
N SER A 29 7.10 -5.35 6.63
CA SER A 29 7.32 -5.54 5.19
C SER A 29 6.29 -6.48 4.58
N ILE A 30 6.01 -6.26 3.30
CA ILE A 30 5.06 -7.04 2.52
C ILE A 30 5.58 -7.24 1.09
N ALA A 31 5.23 -8.37 0.50
CA ALA A 31 5.36 -8.62 -0.92
C ALA A 31 4.06 -9.09 -1.53
N VAL A 32 3.86 -8.73 -2.79
CA VAL A 32 2.71 -9.11 -3.59
C VAL A 32 3.21 -9.68 -4.90
N ARG A 33 2.69 -10.85 -5.27
CA ARG A 33 2.81 -11.39 -6.63
C ARG A 33 1.44 -11.65 -7.20
N GLY A 34 1.25 -11.33 -8.47
CA GLY A 34 0.04 -11.68 -9.17
C GLY A 34 0.16 -11.71 -10.67
N LYS A 35 -0.97 -11.99 -11.32
CA LYS A 35 -1.12 -11.98 -12.78
C LYS A 35 -2.36 -11.18 -13.15
N LEU A 36 -2.19 -10.25 -14.08
CA LEU A 36 -3.23 -9.39 -14.64
C LEU A 36 -3.68 -9.93 -16.00
N VAL A 37 -4.99 -10.04 -16.18
CA VAL A 37 -5.61 -10.49 -17.43
C VAL A 37 -6.66 -9.47 -17.86
N CYS A 38 -6.66 -9.11 -19.15
CA CYS A 38 -7.62 -8.21 -19.80
C CYS A 38 -8.42 -9.02 -20.84
N GLY A 39 -9.69 -9.30 -20.54
CA GLY A 39 -10.48 -10.27 -21.29
C GLY A 39 -9.84 -11.66 -21.28
N ALA A 40 -9.52 -12.21 -22.46
CA ALA A 40 -8.85 -13.51 -22.60
C ALA A 40 -7.32 -13.42 -22.70
N LYS A 41 -6.74 -12.21 -22.69
CA LYS A 41 -5.31 -11.99 -22.95
C LYS A 41 -4.57 -11.55 -21.68
N PRO A 42 -3.33 -12.01 -21.45
CA PRO A 42 -2.47 -11.44 -20.43
C PRO A 42 -2.30 -9.93 -20.64
N ALA A 43 -2.39 -9.15 -19.58
CA ALA A 43 -2.24 -7.71 -19.64
C ALA A 43 -0.78 -7.33 -19.38
N SER A 44 0.00 -7.25 -20.44
CA SER A 44 1.43 -6.88 -20.39
C SER A 44 1.65 -5.37 -20.27
N ASN A 45 2.76 -4.97 -19.68
CA ASN A 45 3.18 -3.57 -19.54
C ASN A 45 2.15 -2.67 -18.83
N VAL A 46 1.41 -3.24 -17.87
CA VAL A 46 0.49 -2.52 -16.99
C VAL A 46 1.27 -2.04 -15.78
N ARG A 47 1.21 -0.74 -15.49
CA ARG A 47 1.88 -0.17 -14.31
C ARG A 47 1.14 -0.60 -13.05
N VAL A 48 1.88 -1.10 -12.08
CA VAL A 48 1.40 -1.50 -10.76
C VAL A 48 2.21 -0.77 -9.69
N LYS A 49 1.56 -0.39 -8.60
CA LYS A 49 2.20 0.24 -7.45
C LYS A 49 1.67 -0.34 -6.16
N LEU A 50 2.57 -0.62 -5.24
CA LEU A 50 2.27 -0.99 -3.87
C LEU A 50 2.46 0.25 -3.00
N TRP A 51 1.37 0.71 -2.40
CA TRP A 51 1.33 1.83 -1.49
C TRP A 51 1.05 1.34 -0.09
N GLU A 52 1.50 2.10 0.89
CA GLU A 52 1.02 2.09 2.26
C GLU A 52 0.11 3.34 2.35
N GLU A 53 -1.16 3.15 2.75
CA GLU A 53 -2.09 4.27 2.93
C GLU A 53 -2.46 4.42 4.40
N ASP A 54 -2.09 5.55 4.99
CA ASP A 54 -2.36 5.83 6.38
C ASP A 54 -3.69 6.56 6.60
N THR A 55 -4.35 6.25 7.71
CA THR A 55 -5.48 7.06 8.20
C THR A 55 -4.98 7.95 9.34
N GLY A 56 -4.23 9.01 9.01
CA GLY A 56 -3.56 9.80 10.04
C GLY A 56 -2.78 11.03 9.54
N PRO A 57 -1.89 11.60 10.37
CA PRO A 57 -0.96 12.65 9.96
C PRO A 57 0.20 12.12 9.11
N ASP A 58 0.38 10.80 9.08
CA ASP A 58 1.43 10.11 8.36
C ASP A 58 1.09 10.09 6.85
N PRO A 59 2.02 10.49 5.97
CA PRO A 59 1.78 10.58 4.54
C PRO A 59 1.87 9.20 3.87
N ASP A 60 0.95 8.90 2.95
CA ASP A 60 0.98 7.67 2.13
C ASP A 60 2.37 7.40 1.52
N ASP A 61 2.93 6.22 1.82
CA ASP A 61 4.25 5.81 1.36
C ASP A 61 4.20 4.92 0.10
N LEU A 62 5.04 5.24 -0.89
CA LEU A 62 5.25 4.35 -2.03
C LEU A 62 6.26 3.27 -1.64
N LEU A 63 5.78 2.05 -1.41
CA LEU A 63 6.64 0.92 -1.05
C LEU A 63 7.40 0.36 -2.26
N ASP A 64 6.72 0.16 -3.40
CA ASP A 64 7.34 -0.36 -4.62
C ASP A 64 6.48 -0.08 -5.86
N SER A 65 7.10 -0.09 -7.04
CA SER A 65 6.39 0.03 -8.31
C SER A 65 7.06 -0.73 -9.45
N GLY A 66 6.24 -1.18 -10.39
CA GLY A 66 6.72 -1.94 -11.53
C GLY A 66 5.70 -2.05 -12.64
N TYR A 67 6.00 -2.95 -13.57
CA TYR A 67 5.14 -3.25 -14.72
C TYR A 67 4.95 -4.75 -14.83
N THR A 68 3.79 -5.17 -15.33
CA THR A 68 3.57 -6.57 -15.68
C THR A 68 4.40 -7.00 -16.87
N ASP A 69 4.85 -8.25 -16.86
CA ASP A 69 5.61 -8.86 -17.95
C ASP A 69 4.71 -9.30 -19.14
N ALA A 70 5.30 -9.96 -20.13
CA ALA A 70 4.58 -10.48 -21.31
C ALA A 70 3.48 -11.51 -20.95
N ASN A 71 3.59 -12.17 -19.80
CA ASN A 71 2.62 -13.11 -19.27
C ASN A 71 1.60 -12.43 -18.33
N GLY A 72 1.65 -11.11 -18.19
CA GLY A 72 0.81 -10.33 -17.28
C GLY A 72 1.22 -10.47 -15.81
N GLU A 73 2.35 -11.09 -15.50
CA GLU A 73 2.80 -11.30 -14.13
C GLU A 73 3.55 -10.10 -13.56
N PHE A 74 3.40 -9.85 -12.27
CA PHE A 74 4.15 -8.83 -11.53
C PHE A 74 4.55 -9.34 -10.15
N ARG A 75 5.62 -8.75 -9.60
CA ARG A 75 6.09 -8.95 -8.23
C ARG A 75 6.51 -7.60 -7.68
N LEU A 76 5.98 -7.22 -6.52
CA LEU A 76 6.35 -6.02 -5.79
C LEU A 76 6.65 -6.37 -4.35
N SER A 77 7.55 -5.65 -3.70
CA SER A 77 7.84 -5.80 -2.28
C SER A 77 8.42 -4.54 -1.68
N GLY A 78 8.02 -4.21 -0.45
CA GLY A 78 8.59 -3.10 0.30
C GLY A 78 8.21 -3.17 1.77
N GLY A 79 8.66 -2.18 2.53
CA GLY A 79 8.40 -2.08 3.95
C GLY A 79 8.64 -0.68 4.47
N THR A 80 8.06 -0.38 5.63
CA THR A 80 8.18 0.89 6.34
C THR A 80 8.25 0.62 7.85
N ALA A 81 8.76 1.61 8.59
CA ALA A 81 8.88 1.57 10.03
C ALA A 81 7.70 2.31 10.65
N GLU A 82 6.75 1.55 11.21
CA GLU A 82 5.48 2.09 11.71
C GLU A 82 5.23 1.70 13.17
N LEU A 83 4.55 2.57 13.91
CA LEU A 83 4.04 2.27 15.25
C LEU A 83 2.79 1.36 15.18
N THR A 84 2.03 1.49 14.10
CA THR A 84 0.79 0.73 13.82
C THR A 84 1.02 -0.31 12.74
N PRO A 85 0.15 -1.32 12.60
CA PRO A 85 0.19 -2.20 11.43
C PRO A 85 0.06 -1.40 10.13
N ILE A 86 0.89 -1.70 9.13
CA ILE A 86 0.83 -1.07 7.79
C ILE A 86 -0.51 -1.39 7.10
N ASP A 87 -1.09 -0.47 6.30
CA ASP A 87 -2.28 -0.75 5.44
C ASP A 87 -1.91 -0.76 3.93
N PRO A 88 -1.30 -1.85 3.43
CA PRO A 88 -0.82 -1.88 2.06
C PRO A 88 -1.95 -2.02 1.03
N ILE A 89 -1.79 -1.32 -0.09
CA ILE A 89 -2.71 -1.26 -1.21
C ILE A 89 -2.00 -1.44 -2.54
N LEU A 90 -2.52 -2.37 -3.35
CA LEU A 90 -2.13 -2.50 -4.74
C LEU A 90 -2.99 -1.60 -5.65
N LYS A 91 -2.35 -0.61 -6.27
CA LYS A 91 -2.94 0.26 -7.30
C LYS A 91 -2.48 -0.19 -8.69
N VAL A 92 -3.43 -0.43 -9.58
CA VAL A 92 -3.17 -0.88 -10.95
C VAL A 92 -3.63 0.20 -11.94
N TYR A 93 -2.76 0.56 -12.87
CA TYR A 93 -2.96 1.64 -13.83
C TYR A 93 -3.11 1.04 -15.23
N HIS A 94 -4.33 0.83 -15.67
CA HIS A 94 -4.64 0.15 -16.94
C HIS A 94 -5.70 0.89 -17.74
N GLY A 95 -5.66 0.71 -19.05
CA GLY A 95 -6.73 1.14 -19.97
C GLY A 95 -7.42 -0.01 -20.69
N CYS A 96 -7.46 -1.18 -20.05
CA CYS A 96 -8.28 -2.30 -20.51
C CYS A 96 -9.72 -1.81 -20.76
N ASP A 97 -10.30 -2.24 -21.88
CA ASP A 97 -11.65 -1.95 -22.38
C ASP A 97 -11.92 -0.57 -23.02
N ASP A 98 -11.33 0.53 -22.53
CA ASP A 98 -11.77 1.89 -22.94
C ASP A 98 -10.64 2.82 -23.45
N GLY A 99 -9.39 2.34 -23.54
CA GLY A 99 -8.25 3.10 -24.07
C GLY A 99 -7.68 4.19 -23.16
N PHE A 100 -8.39 4.59 -22.10
CA PHE A 100 -7.90 5.54 -21.08
C PHE A 100 -7.22 4.81 -19.93
N LYS A 101 -6.03 5.26 -19.50
CA LYS A 101 -5.36 4.71 -18.31
C LYS A 101 -6.09 5.18 -17.04
N VAL A 102 -6.84 4.28 -16.41
CA VAL A 102 -7.54 4.52 -15.15
C VAL A 102 -6.76 3.87 -13.99
N ILE A 103 -6.82 4.50 -12.82
CA ILE A 103 -6.30 3.94 -11.57
C ILE A 103 -7.40 3.11 -10.95
N PHE A 104 -7.12 1.82 -10.74
CA PHE A 104 -7.99 0.94 -9.99
C PHE A 104 -7.28 0.46 -8.73
N VAL A 105 -7.87 0.77 -7.59
CA VAL A 105 -7.56 0.10 -6.31
C VAL A 105 -8.18 -1.28 -6.40
N LEU A 106 -7.34 -2.32 -6.43
CA LEU A 106 -7.80 -3.69 -6.62
C LEU A 106 -7.94 -4.44 -5.29
N GLN A 107 -7.00 -4.23 -4.37
CA GLN A 107 -6.99 -4.96 -3.10
C GLN A 107 -6.40 -4.07 -2.01
N ARG A 108 -7.20 -3.81 -0.97
CA ARG A 108 -6.67 -3.51 0.37
C ARG A 108 -6.31 -4.84 0.99
N PHE A 109 -5.07 -5.00 1.40
CA PHE A 109 -4.64 -6.20 2.12
C PHE A 109 -5.04 -5.99 3.58
N LEU A 110 -6.34 -6.13 3.88
CA LEU A 110 -6.82 -6.08 5.26
C LEU A 110 -6.12 -7.19 6.04
N LEU A 111 -5.15 -6.81 6.87
CA LEU A 111 -4.32 -7.71 7.67
C LEU A 111 -5.08 -8.46 8.77
N ASN A 112 -6.40 -8.58 8.67
CA ASN A 112 -7.21 -9.33 9.64
C ASN A 112 -7.28 -10.84 9.36
N PHE A 113 -6.59 -11.38 8.34
CA PHE A 113 -6.74 -12.81 8.03
C PHE A 113 -5.53 -13.73 8.20
N PHE A 114 -4.30 -13.29 8.45
CA PHE A 114 -3.24 -14.28 8.74
C PHE A 114 -2.01 -13.68 9.44
N LEU A 115 -1.84 -14.05 10.73
CA LEU A 115 -0.59 -14.09 11.50
C LEU A 115 0.05 -12.78 12.03
N GLN A 116 -0.17 -12.59 13.33
CA GLN A 116 0.72 -11.90 14.29
C GLN A 116 2.11 -12.57 14.47
N LEU A 117 2.70 -13.24 13.47
CA LEU A 117 3.85 -14.14 13.70
C LEU A 117 5.14 -13.82 12.94
N VAL A 118 5.37 -12.56 12.54
CA VAL A 118 6.72 -12.14 12.15
C VAL A 118 7.08 -10.79 12.77
N THR A 119 7.09 -10.71 14.10
CA THR A 119 7.72 -9.56 14.79
C THR A 119 8.70 -9.97 15.88
N HIS A 120 9.13 -11.23 15.88
CA HIS A 120 10.26 -11.65 16.71
C HIS A 120 11.27 -12.44 15.89
N SER A 121 12.38 -11.78 15.60
CA SER A 121 13.61 -12.29 14.96
C SER A 121 13.48 -12.74 13.49
N ASN A 122 14.15 -11.97 12.60
CA ASN A 122 14.42 -12.18 11.18
C ASN A 122 13.38 -11.61 10.19
N THR A 123 13.86 -10.65 9.41
CA THR A 123 13.34 -10.09 8.15
C THR A 123 12.64 -11.10 7.25
N SER A 124 11.37 -11.44 7.53
CA SER A 124 10.60 -12.32 6.63
C SER A 124 9.48 -11.54 5.97
N VAL A 125 9.65 -11.31 4.67
CA VAL A 125 8.66 -10.64 3.81
C VAL A 125 7.52 -11.61 3.52
N SER A 126 6.30 -11.27 3.96
CA SER A 126 5.10 -12.07 3.70
C SER A 126 4.61 -11.86 2.26
N TYR A 127 4.44 -12.96 1.51
CA TYR A 127 3.95 -12.92 0.12
C TYR A 127 2.44 -13.19 0.03
N ALA A 128 1.67 -12.19 -0.39
CA ALA A 128 0.30 -12.39 -0.85
C ALA A 128 0.30 -12.85 -2.32
N ARG A 129 -0.41 -13.94 -2.63
CA ARG A 129 -0.61 -14.46 -4.00
C ARG A 129 -2.02 -14.16 -4.48
N ASN A 130 -2.18 -13.46 -5.61
CA ASN A 130 -3.49 -13.15 -6.18
C ASN A 130 -3.53 -13.25 -7.71
N TYR A 131 -4.65 -13.74 -8.25
CA TYR A 131 -5.00 -13.58 -9.67
C TYR A 131 -6.05 -12.48 -9.79
N LEU A 132 -5.81 -11.48 -10.64
CA LEU A 132 -6.69 -10.33 -10.77
C LEU A 132 -7.22 -10.27 -12.20
N TYR A 133 -8.50 -10.56 -12.33
CA TYR A 133 -9.24 -10.45 -13.58
C TYR A 133 -9.76 -9.02 -13.69
N MET A 134 -9.24 -8.27 -14.66
CA MET A 134 -9.75 -6.93 -14.96
C MET A 134 -10.98 -7.10 -15.82
N GLN A 135 -12.14 -6.87 -15.20
CA GLN A 135 -13.43 -6.83 -15.88
C GLN A 135 -13.73 -5.38 -16.26
N ARG A 136 -14.52 -5.18 -17.32
CA ARG A 136 -15.23 -3.92 -17.57
C ARG A 136 -15.86 -3.49 -16.25
N ARG A 137 -15.35 -2.43 -15.63
CA ARG A 137 -16.20 -1.73 -14.68
C ARG A 137 -17.28 -1.12 -15.54
N SER A 138 -18.49 -1.67 -15.46
CA SER A 138 -19.69 -0.88 -15.73
C SER A 138 -19.70 0.23 -14.69
N PHE A 139 -18.90 1.28 -14.90
CA PHE A 139 -19.26 2.59 -14.42
C PHE A 139 -20.61 2.87 -15.08
N GLY A 140 -21.66 2.80 -14.26
CA GLY A 140 -23.02 3.03 -14.72
C GLY A 140 -23.06 4.32 -15.53
N HIS A 141 -23.61 4.22 -16.74
CA HIS A 141 -24.54 5.20 -17.28
C HIS A 141 -24.33 6.65 -16.76
N ILE A 142 -23.19 7.27 -17.06
CA ILE A 142 -23.18 8.73 -17.13
C ILE A 142 -23.85 9.05 -18.46
N SER A 143 -25.13 9.39 -18.35
CA SER A 143 -25.98 9.95 -19.38
C SER A 143 -25.24 11.01 -20.21
N SER A 144 -24.81 10.65 -21.41
CA SER A 144 -24.68 11.60 -22.51
C SER A 144 -25.66 11.21 -23.61
N ARG A 145 -26.94 11.51 -23.35
CA ARG A 145 -27.92 11.73 -24.41
C ARG A 145 -27.42 12.91 -25.25
N SER A 146 -26.88 12.65 -26.42
CA SER A 146 -26.97 13.58 -27.57
C SER A 146 -26.62 12.89 -28.90
N LYS A 147 -27.71 12.70 -29.65
CA LYS A 147 -27.86 12.69 -31.12
C LYS A 147 -27.33 11.50 -31.95
N GLN A 148 -28.32 10.64 -32.25
CA GLN A 148 -28.69 10.14 -33.57
C GLN A 148 -28.23 11.02 -34.77
N GLY A 149 -27.74 10.37 -35.83
CA GLY A 149 -27.44 10.88 -37.17
C GLY A 149 -26.04 10.44 -37.58
N ASP A 150 -25.81 9.54 -38.54
CA ASP A 150 -26.54 9.21 -39.77
C ASP A 150 -26.66 7.69 -40.00
#